data_AF-A0A2E0XMR4-F1
#
_entry.id   AF-A0A2E0XMR4-F1
#
_cell.length_a   1.000
_cell.length_b   1.000
_cell.length_c   1.000
_cell.angle_alpha   90.00
_cell.angle_beta   90.00
_cell.angle_gamma   90.00
#
_symmetry.space_group_name_H-M   'P 1'
#
loop_
_entity.id
_entity.type
_entity.pdbx_description
1 polymer ?
#
loop_
_entity_poly.entity_id
_entity_poly.type
_entity_poly.pdbx_seq_one_letter_code
_entity_poly.pdbx_strand_id
1 'polypeptide(L)'
;MIVIHLGQDAALSRANGSIKLPGTDAGGLHTDGSSIGHYCAMAEAEDGRRITSHVLGLNVIFCISDFTRNNGATHLVPDSFQIDSFRRPLPPVPGQITVEVKWGSTLVFNYNTWHGASENRSQENRYAILSPWRRQ
;
A
#
# COMPACT_ATOMS: atom_id res chain seq x y z
N MET A 1 -1.35 9.04 -15.07
CA MET A 1 -1.82 8.99 -13.66
C MET A 1 -0.70 9.41 -12.70
N ILE A 2 0.46 8.76 -12.67
CA ILE A 2 1.53 9.03 -11.69
C ILE A 2 2.03 10.49 -11.75
N VAL A 3 2.46 10.96 -12.93
CA VAL A 3 2.97 12.34 -13.14
C VAL A 3 1.92 13.42 -12.82
N ILE A 4 0.63 13.10 -12.97
CA ILE A 4 -0.47 14.04 -12.65
C ILE A 4 -0.55 14.30 -11.14
N HIS A 5 -0.27 13.28 -10.31
CA HIS A 5 -0.37 13.38 -8.86
C HIS A 5 0.96 13.68 -8.16
N LEU A 6 2.09 13.23 -8.72
CA LEU A 6 3.42 13.39 -8.14
C LEU A 6 4.26 14.48 -8.80
N GLY A 7 3.82 15.06 -9.92
CA GLY A 7 4.62 16.02 -10.68
C GLY A 7 5.63 15.37 -11.62
N GLN A 8 6.39 16.21 -12.33
CA GLN A 8 7.38 15.81 -13.35
C GLN A 8 8.63 15.16 -12.75
N ASP A 9 8.86 15.39 -11.45
CA ASP A 9 9.95 14.85 -10.63
C ASP A 9 9.64 13.44 -10.09
N ALA A 10 8.53 12.83 -10.49
CA ALA A 10 8.16 11.50 -10.04
C ALA A 10 9.20 10.45 -10.44
N ALA A 11 9.77 9.75 -9.45
CA ALA A 11 10.71 8.67 -9.67
C ALA A 11 10.20 7.34 -9.11
N LEU A 12 10.56 6.27 -9.80
CA LEU A 12 10.36 4.90 -9.32
C LEU A 12 11.30 4.65 -8.13
N SER A 13 10.72 4.29 -6.98
CA SER A 13 11.50 3.99 -5.77
C SER A 13 12.09 2.59 -5.80
N ARG A 14 11.30 1.60 -6.24
CA ARG A 14 11.67 0.17 -6.27
C ARG A 14 10.67 -0.60 -7.15
N ALA A 15 11.05 -1.79 -7.61
CA ALA A 15 10.12 -2.77 -8.18
C ALA A 15 10.46 -4.17 -7.66
N ASN A 16 9.52 -4.83 -6.97
CA ASN A 16 9.74 -6.17 -6.40
C ASN A 16 8.61 -7.12 -6.78
N GLY A 17 8.97 -8.37 -7.06
CA GLY A 17 8.00 -9.46 -7.06
C GLY A 17 7.51 -9.76 -5.64
N SER A 18 6.22 -10.02 -5.48
CA SER A 18 5.58 -10.44 -4.24
C SER A 18 4.80 -11.72 -4.51
N ILE A 19 5.07 -12.75 -3.70
CA ILE A 19 4.35 -14.01 -3.71
C ILE A 19 3.72 -14.18 -2.33
N LYS A 20 2.41 -14.37 -2.28
CA LYS A 20 1.69 -14.76 -1.06
C LYS A 20 1.34 -16.24 -1.17
N LEU A 21 2.04 -17.07 -0.39
CA LEU A 21 1.88 -18.52 -0.41
C LEU A 21 0.58 -18.95 0.29
N PRO A 22 -0.01 -20.10 -0.09
CA PRO A 22 -1.09 -20.75 0.66
C PRO A 22 -0.78 -20.84 2.16
N GLY A 23 -1.79 -20.57 2.99
CA GLY A 23 -1.69 -20.62 4.46
C GLY A 23 -0.94 -19.46 5.12
N THR A 24 -0.42 -18.50 4.34
CA THR A 24 0.28 -17.34 4.93
C THR A 24 -0.70 -16.39 5.61
N ASP A 25 -0.43 -16.04 6.87
CA ASP A 25 -1.22 -15.10 7.68
C ASP A 25 -1.26 -13.69 7.09
N ALA A 26 -2.24 -12.88 7.53
CA ALA A 26 -2.35 -11.48 7.15
C ALA A 26 -1.12 -10.67 7.60
N GLY A 27 -0.66 -9.79 6.73
CA GLY A 27 0.30 -8.75 7.12
C GLY A 27 -0.43 -7.65 7.90
N GLY A 28 0.23 -7.11 8.93
CA GLY A 28 -0.31 -5.98 9.68
C GLY A 28 -0.50 -4.74 8.79
N LEU A 29 -1.53 -3.94 9.10
CA LEU A 29 -1.73 -2.64 8.45
C LEU A 29 -0.52 -1.73 8.70
N HIS A 30 0.00 -1.18 7.62
CA HIS A 30 1.11 -0.23 7.61
C HIS A 30 0.88 0.83 6.54
N THR A 31 1.76 1.83 6.55
CA THR A 31 1.83 2.91 5.56
C THR A 31 3.27 2.99 5.08
N ASP A 32 3.50 3.23 3.81
CA ASP A 32 4.86 3.25 3.25
C ASP A 32 5.50 4.64 3.29
N GLY A 33 4.70 5.69 3.51
CA GLY A 33 5.09 7.08 3.35
C GLY A 33 5.73 7.79 4.54
N SER A 34 6.11 7.11 5.62
CA SER A 34 6.53 7.77 6.87
C SER A 34 7.57 6.96 7.67
N SER A 35 8.00 7.47 8.84
CA SER A 35 8.96 6.81 9.77
C SER A 35 8.62 5.40 10.24
N ILE A 36 7.40 4.91 10.01
CA ILE A 36 6.94 3.54 10.31
C ILE A 36 6.84 2.67 9.03
N GLY A 37 7.09 3.25 7.86
CA GLY A 37 7.01 2.58 6.55
C GLY A 37 8.33 1.98 6.08
N HIS A 38 8.26 1.14 5.04
CA HIS A 38 9.44 0.45 4.50
C HIS A 38 10.52 1.38 3.93
N TYR A 39 10.18 2.63 3.64
CA TYR A 39 11.06 3.59 2.96
C TYR A 39 11.60 4.70 3.86
N CYS A 40 11.32 4.67 5.18
CA CYS A 40 11.79 5.57 6.23
C CYS A 40 12.56 6.80 5.72
N ALA A 41 11.84 7.84 5.30
CA ALA A 41 12.43 9.14 4.99
C ALA A 41 11.87 10.14 6.01
N MET A 42 12.54 10.26 7.16
CA MET A 42 12.22 11.34 8.10
C MET A 42 12.69 12.65 7.49
N ALA A 43 11.80 13.35 6.81
CA ALA A 43 12.02 14.76 6.55
C ALA A 43 11.88 15.50 7.89
N GLU A 44 12.74 16.48 8.17
CA GLU A 44 12.60 17.37 9.34
C GLU A 44 11.19 17.99 9.41
N ALA A 45 10.55 18.16 8.25
CA ALA A 45 9.19 18.65 8.08
C ALA A 45 8.08 17.74 8.64
N GLU A 46 8.37 16.50 9.03
CA GLU A 46 7.35 15.60 9.61
C GLU A 46 6.93 16.05 11.03
N ASP A 47 7.77 16.72 11.82
CA ASP A 47 7.44 17.24 13.18
C ASP A 47 6.54 16.29 14.03
N GLY A 48 6.88 15.00 14.04
CA GLY A 48 6.13 13.98 14.77
C GLY A 48 4.75 13.64 14.21
N ARG A 49 4.44 14.10 12.99
CA ARG A 49 3.23 13.79 12.20
C ARG A 49 3.57 13.38 10.77
N ARG A 50 2.61 12.74 10.11
CA ARG A 50 2.72 12.33 8.72
C ARG A 50 2.32 13.51 7.83
N ILE A 51 3.06 13.72 6.75
CA ILE A 51 2.71 14.76 5.79
C ILE A 51 1.52 14.28 4.95
N THR A 52 0.36 14.92 5.12
CA THR A 52 -0.89 14.58 4.41
C THR A 52 -1.39 15.71 3.50
N SER A 53 -0.76 16.89 3.57
CA SER A 53 -1.16 18.08 2.81
C SER A 53 -0.96 17.96 1.30
N HIS A 54 -0.06 17.06 0.85
CA HIS A 54 0.26 16.84 -0.56
C HIS A 54 0.55 15.36 -0.81
N VAL A 55 0.44 14.91 -2.06
CA VAL A 55 0.80 13.55 -2.46
C VAL A 55 2.31 13.47 -2.65
N LEU A 56 2.98 12.74 -1.77
CA LEU A 56 4.43 12.56 -1.79
C LEU A 56 4.86 11.23 -2.41
N GLY A 57 3.95 10.25 -2.44
CA GLY A 57 4.18 8.98 -3.10
C GLY A 57 2.90 8.20 -3.39
N LEU A 58 3.03 7.27 -4.33
CA LEU A 58 1.97 6.36 -4.75
C LEU A 58 2.50 4.93 -4.71
N ASN A 59 1.71 4.02 -4.14
CA ASN A 59 1.90 2.60 -4.34
C ASN A 59 1.21 2.19 -5.63
N VAL A 60 1.95 1.52 -6.52
CA VAL A 60 1.43 0.88 -7.73
C VAL A 60 1.65 -0.61 -7.61
N ILE A 61 0.57 -1.39 -7.62
CA ILE A 61 0.60 -2.85 -7.56
C ILE A 61 0.07 -3.40 -8.87
N PHE A 62 0.91 -4.11 -9.60
CA PHE A 62 0.50 -4.87 -10.78
C PHE A 62 0.06 -6.27 -10.35
N CYS A 63 -1.21 -6.61 -10.60
CA CYS A 63 -1.79 -7.90 -10.23
C CYS A 63 -1.42 -8.96 -11.27
N ILE A 64 -0.43 -9.79 -10.96
CA ILE A 64 0.02 -10.90 -11.84
C ILE A 64 -0.91 -12.12 -11.71
N SER A 65 -1.75 -12.14 -10.68
CA SER A 65 -2.81 -13.11 -10.44
C SER A 65 -4.10 -12.39 -10.07
N ASP A 66 -5.24 -13.09 -10.08
CA ASP A 66 -6.47 -12.57 -9.51
C ASP A 66 -6.25 -12.22 -8.03
N PHE A 67 -6.76 -11.08 -7.61
CA PHE A 67 -6.85 -10.70 -6.20
C PHE A 67 -8.28 -10.96 -5.75
N THR A 68 -8.44 -11.81 -4.74
CA THR A 68 -9.74 -12.18 -4.19
C THR A 68 -9.68 -12.10 -2.68
N ARG A 69 -10.85 -12.06 -2.03
CA ARG A 69 -10.95 -12.08 -0.57
C ARG A 69 -10.22 -13.27 0.08
N ASN A 70 -10.05 -14.37 -0.64
CA ASN A 70 -9.55 -15.62 -0.08
C ASN A 70 -8.05 -15.88 -0.33
N ASN A 71 -7.40 -15.15 -1.24
CA ASN A 71 -6.06 -15.51 -1.70
C ASN A 71 -4.96 -14.49 -1.34
N GLY A 72 -5.17 -13.70 -0.30
CA GLY A 72 -4.16 -12.76 0.15
C GLY A 72 -4.18 -11.42 -0.59
N ALA A 73 -5.32 -11.01 -1.14
CA ALA A 73 -5.45 -9.70 -1.77
C ALA A 73 -5.14 -8.54 -0.80
N THR A 74 -4.79 -7.39 -1.35
CA THR A 74 -4.50 -6.21 -0.54
C THR A 74 -5.77 -5.74 0.17
N HIS A 75 -5.69 -5.61 1.49
CA HIS A 75 -6.60 -4.80 2.25
C HIS A 75 -6.12 -3.36 2.31
N LEU A 76 -7.05 -2.42 2.30
CA LEU A 76 -6.78 -1.01 2.56
C LEU A 76 -7.92 -0.37 3.34
N VAL A 77 -7.61 0.74 4.01
CA VAL A 77 -8.60 1.60 4.67
C VAL A 77 -8.75 2.86 3.82
N PRO A 78 -9.87 3.04 3.09
CA PRO A 78 -10.11 4.24 2.29
C PRO A 78 -9.97 5.51 3.14
N ASP A 79 -9.56 6.61 2.52
CA ASP A 79 -9.37 7.94 3.13
C ASP A 79 -8.35 8.05 4.27
N SER A 80 -7.78 6.92 4.73
CA SER A 80 -6.79 6.92 5.81
C SER A 80 -5.47 7.64 5.50
N PHE A 81 -5.21 7.95 4.23
CA PHE A 81 -4.07 8.77 3.82
C PHE A 81 -4.14 10.21 4.34
N GLN A 82 -5.30 10.65 4.82
CA GLN A 82 -5.52 11.96 5.44
C GLN A 82 -5.16 11.98 6.94
N ILE A 83 -4.95 10.81 7.55
CA ILE A 83 -4.61 10.70 8.97
C ILE A 83 -3.13 11.03 9.18
N ASP A 84 -2.88 12.17 9.84
CA ASP A 84 -1.54 12.68 10.15
C ASP A 84 -0.86 11.95 11.34
N SER A 85 -1.61 11.16 12.10
CA SER A 85 -1.08 10.37 13.20
C SER A 85 -0.32 9.14 12.73
N PHE A 86 0.82 8.88 13.37
CA PHE A 86 1.59 7.63 13.26
C PHE A 86 0.96 6.43 13.98
N ARG A 87 -0.04 6.66 14.82
CA ARG A 87 -0.66 5.58 15.60
C ARG A 87 -1.39 4.61 14.68
N ARG A 88 -0.94 3.35 14.70
CA ARG A 88 -1.61 2.28 13.96
C ARG A 88 -3.06 2.13 14.45
N PRO A 89 -4.04 1.98 13.55
CA PRO A 89 -5.41 1.70 13.95
C PRO A 89 -5.48 0.35 14.66
N LEU A 90 -6.26 0.28 15.74
CA LEU A 90 -6.52 -0.96 16.46
C LEU A 90 -7.69 -1.70 15.81
N PRO A 91 -7.63 -3.03 15.68
CA PRO A 91 -8.77 -3.82 15.23
C PRO A 91 -9.96 -3.71 16.21
N PRO A 92 -11.21 -3.78 15.70
CA PRO A 92 -11.58 -3.76 14.28
C PRO A 92 -11.33 -2.38 13.67
N VAL A 93 -10.87 -2.34 12.42
CA VAL A 93 -10.58 -1.08 11.71
C VAL A 93 -11.78 -0.72 10.83
N PRO A 94 -12.57 0.30 11.19
CA PRO A 94 -13.77 0.66 10.42
C PRO A 94 -13.41 1.03 8.98
N GLY A 95 -14.22 0.56 8.03
CA GLY A 95 -14.03 0.86 6.61
C GLY A 95 -12.89 0.09 5.93
N GLN A 96 -12.18 -0.81 6.61
CA GLN A 96 -11.20 -1.68 5.95
C GLN A 96 -11.89 -2.57 4.90
N ILE A 97 -11.38 -2.55 3.68
CA ILE A 97 -11.87 -3.37 2.56
C ILE A 97 -10.79 -4.31 2.04
N THR A 98 -11.17 -5.41 1.40
CA THR A 98 -10.29 -6.18 0.51
C THR A 98 -10.51 -5.76 -0.92
N VAL A 99 -9.44 -5.48 -1.67
CA VAL A 99 -9.56 -5.11 -3.08
C VAL A 99 -9.56 -6.37 -3.94
N GLU A 100 -10.71 -6.70 -4.51
CA GLU A 100 -10.89 -7.86 -5.41
C GLU A 100 -10.85 -7.41 -6.87
N VAL A 101 -9.88 -7.91 -7.64
CA VAL A 101 -9.66 -7.52 -9.04
C VAL A 101 -9.10 -8.70 -9.84
N LYS A 102 -9.27 -8.66 -11.17
CA LYS A 102 -8.71 -9.69 -12.07
C LYS A 102 -7.21 -9.46 -12.33
N TRP A 103 -6.51 -10.54 -12.67
CA TRP A 103 -5.13 -10.46 -13.17
C TRP A 103 -5.03 -9.44 -14.32
N GLY A 104 -3.88 -8.78 -14.42
CA GLY A 104 -3.66 -7.65 -15.33
C GLY A 104 -4.17 -6.30 -14.81
N SER A 105 -4.95 -6.28 -13.73
CA SER A 105 -5.34 -5.03 -13.07
C SER A 105 -4.15 -4.34 -12.40
N THR A 106 -4.27 -3.03 -12.19
CA THR A 106 -3.31 -2.23 -11.45
C THR A 106 -4.01 -1.49 -10.32
N LEU A 107 -3.56 -1.67 -9.09
CA LEU A 107 -4.00 -0.86 -7.96
C LEU A 107 -3.06 0.34 -7.84
N VAL A 108 -3.63 1.53 -7.76
CA VAL A 108 -2.88 2.76 -7.48
C VAL A 108 -3.52 3.45 -6.29
N PHE A 109 -2.73 3.71 -5.24
CA PHE A 109 -3.22 4.39 -4.05
C PHE A 109 -2.10 5.21 -3.40
N ASN A 110 -2.50 6.19 -2.59
CA ASN A 110 -1.57 7.04 -1.85
C ASN A 110 -0.72 6.18 -0.90
N TYR A 111 0.60 6.36 -0.91
CA TYR A 111 1.51 5.59 -0.05
C TYR A 111 1.23 5.75 1.47
N ASN A 112 0.41 6.74 1.85
CA ASN A 112 -0.06 6.98 3.21
C ASN A 112 -1.35 6.21 3.56
N THR A 113 -1.99 5.53 2.62
CA THR A 113 -3.14 4.69 2.93
C THR A 113 -2.71 3.50 3.80
N TRP A 114 -3.39 3.27 4.92
CA TRP A 114 -3.21 2.05 5.71
C TRP A 114 -3.58 0.85 4.84
N HIS A 115 -2.63 -0.06 4.64
CA HIS A 115 -2.83 -1.23 3.80
C HIS A 115 -1.97 -2.41 4.27
N GLY A 116 -2.24 -3.58 3.70
CA GLY A 116 -1.49 -4.80 3.94
C GLY A 116 -2.08 -5.96 3.15
N ALA A 117 -1.30 -7.02 2.93
CA ALA A 117 -1.83 -8.23 2.30
C ALA A 117 -2.69 -9.02 3.31
N SER A 118 -3.90 -9.42 2.91
CA SER A 118 -4.72 -10.35 3.70
C SER A 118 -4.03 -11.71 3.86
N GLU A 119 -4.61 -12.58 4.68
CA GLU A 119 -4.23 -13.98 4.68
C GLU A 119 -4.57 -14.65 3.33
N ASN A 120 -3.78 -15.65 2.96
CA ASN A 120 -4.09 -16.53 1.84
C ASN A 120 -4.63 -17.86 2.37
N ARG A 121 -5.95 -18.05 2.28
CA ARG A 121 -6.67 -19.27 2.66
C ARG A 121 -6.97 -20.16 1.44
N SER A 122 -6.50 -19.79 0.26
CA SER A 122 -6.60 -20.59 -0.95
C SER A 122 -5.51 -21.65 -1.01
N GLN A 123 -5.55 -22.49 -2.05
CA GLN A 123 -4.52 -23.50 -2.34
C GLN A 123 -3.49 -23.03 -3.37
N GLU A 124 -3.58 -21.77 -3.82
CA GLU A 124 -2.74 -21.22 -4.89
C GLU A 124 -1.88 -20.04 -4.41
N ASN A 125 -0.74 -19.84 -5.06
CA ASN A 125 0.10 -18.66 -4.84
C ASN A 125 -0.54 -17.41 -5.45
N ARG A 126 -0.48 -16.28 -4.75
CA ARG A 126 -0.88 -14.96 -5.28
C ARG A 126 0.32 -14.11 -5.60
N TYR A 127 0.47 -13.79 -6.88
CA TYR A 127 1.60 -13.05 -7.46
C TYR A 127 1.25 -11.59 -7.71
N ALA A 128 2.20 -10.70 -7.43
CA ALA A 128 2.11 -9.27 -7.71
C ALA A 128 3.49 -8.65 -7.96
N ILE A 129 3.52 -7.48 -8.59
CA ILE A 129 4.70 -6.59 -8.60
C ILE A 129 4.35 -5.34 -7.82
N LEU A 130 5.17 -5.01 -6.82
CA LEU A 130 5.04 -3.80 -6.01
C LEU A 130 6.03 -2.74 -6.53
N SER A 131 5.51 -1.63 -7.00
CA SER A 131 6.25 -0.56 -7.65
C SER A 131 5.88 0.81 -7.05
N PRO A 132 6.39 1.18 -5.88
CA PRO A 132 6.15 2.51 -5.31
C PRO A 132 6.89 3.60 -6.07
N TRP A 133 6.24 4.76 -6.18
CA TRP A 133 6.75 5.98 -6.80
C TRP A 133 6.73 7.12 -5.79
N ARG A 134 7.70 8.03 -5.88
CA ARG A 134 7.80 9.20 -5.00
C ARG A 134 8.28 10.43 -5.76
N ARG A 135 8.03 11.60 -5.17
CA ARG A 135 8.67 12.86 -5.58
C ARG A 135 10.16 12.84 -5.26
N GLN A 136 11.00 13.47 -6.08
CA GLN A 136 12.44 13.64 -5.86
C GLN A 136 12.83 15.10 -5.67
#